data_AF-A0A5J4NPT0-F1
#
_entry.id   AF-A0A5J4NPT0-F1
#
_cell.length_a   1.000
_cell.length_b   1.000
_cell.length_c   1.000
_cell.angle_alpha   90.00
_cell.angle_beta   90.00
_cell.angle_gamma   90.00
#
_symmetry.space_group_name_H-M   'P 1'
#
loop_
_entity.id
_entity.type
_entity.pdbx_description
1 polymer ?
#
loop_
_entity_poly.entity_id
_entity_poly.type
_entity_poly.pdbx_seq_one_letter_code
_entity_poly.pdbx_strand_id
1 'polypeptide(L)'
;MPNLLAECEKYFHCSNLYDVLGVQKDCKPAELRKAFYKSSLLHHPDRQTEESKAKATRLFQILSKVYTILSDADKRCVYDETGVADEDDAIASRTYNDWFNYWKLIFPHVTTKQIDDYCIQYKGSDQELNDLADIYERCKGDMDVILETLILSSYSDEERIRKLIDGLIKEGRVQSYENYTKENPQKAARRAKRALKEERLFKMEQRKKIKHNGQVDPGDEASSLTSAILANREQRLKSTENLLDRLTEKYCKPTRARGGKNGGRTGKKSAK
;
A
#
# COMPACT_ATOMS: atom_id res chain seq x y z
N MET A 1 17.24 32.59 -26.44
CA MET A 1 15.81 32.81 -26.13
C MET A 1 15.73 33.86 -25.02
N PRO A 2 14.78 34.80 -25.03
CA PRO A 2 14.67 35.79 -23.97
C PRO A 2 14.24 35.13 -22.65
N ASN A 3 15.05 35.33 -21.60
CA ASN A 3 14.82 34.82 -20.24
C ASN A 3 13.55 35.47 -19.65
N LEU A 4 12.70 34.69 -18.96
CA LEU A 4 11.44 35.19 -18.39
C LEU A 4 11.65 36.35 -17.41
N LEU A 5 12.74 36.34 -16.64
CA LEU A 5 13.08 37.43 -15.72
C LEU A 5 13.45 38.71 -16.47
N ALA A 6 14.16 38.58 -17.59
CA ALA A 6 14.50 39.72 -18.44
C ALA A 6 13.25 40.32 -19.12
N GLU A 7 12.27 39.49 -19.46
CA GLU A 7 10.97 39.97 -19.94
C GLU A 7 10.19 40.68 -18.82
N CYS A 8 10.21 40.15 -17.60
CA CYS A 8 9.59 40.79 -16.43
C CYS A 8 10.23 42.14 -16.11
N GLU A 9 11.56 42.26 -16.17
CA GLU A 9 12.28 43.51 -15.96
C GLU A 9 11.96 44.54 -17.06
N LYS A 10 11.86 44.09 -18.32
CA LYS A 10 11.57 44.96 -19.46
C LYS A 10 10.15 45.54 -19.44
N TYR A 11 9.17 44.78 -18.97
CA TYR A 11 7.75 45.16 -19.06
C TYR A 11 7.13 45.60 -17.73
N PHE A 12 7.59 45.04 -16.62
CA PHE A 12 7.07 45.32 -15.27
C PHE A 12 8.11 46.01 -14.36
N HIS A 13 9.36 46.16 -14.81
CA HIS A 13 10.46 46.74 -14.02
C HIS A 13 10.70 46.05 -12.67
N CYS A 14 10.37 44.76 -12.59
CA CYS A 14 10.50 43.94 -11.39
C CYS A 14 11.40 42.74 -11.67
N SER A 15 12.31 42.45 -10.73
CA SER A 15 13.23 41.31 -10.78
C SER A 15 12.66 40.04 -10.11
N ASN A 16 11.55 40.15 -9.36
CA ASN A 16 10.90 39.03 -8.69
C ASN A 16 9.53 38.71 -9.30
N LEU A 17 9.21 37.42 -9.42
CA LEU A 17 7.93 36.91 -9.93
C LEU A 17 6.74 37.29 -9.01
N TYR A 18 6.98 37.35 -7.70
CA TYR A 18 5.96 37.74 -6.71
C TYR A 18 5.55 39.21 -6.86
N ASP A 19 6.51 40.09 -7.16
CA ASP A 19 6.27 41.52 -7.35
C ASP A 19 5.51 41.80 -8.65
N VAL A 20 5.70 40.97 -9.69
CA VAL A 20 4.93 41.03 -10.95
C VAL A 20 3.42 40.79 -10.70
N LEU A 21 3.07 39.91 -9.76
CA LEU A 21 1.69 39.67 -9.34
C LEU A 21 1.25 40.55 -8.15
N GLY A 22 2.16 41.31 -7.55
CA GLY A 22 1.88 42.15 -6.38
C GLY A 22 1.52 41.36 -5.12
N VAL A 23 2.12 40.18 -4.94
CA VAL A 23 1.87 39.29 -3.79
C VAL A 23 3.14 39.11 -2.97
N GLN A 24 3.00 38.73 -1.69
CA GLN A 24 4.15 38.39 -0.84
C GLN A 24 4.66 36.97 -1.13
N LYS A 25 5.94 36.71 -0.80
CA LYS A 25 6.57 35.39 -0.94
C LYS A 25 5.82 34.30 -0.17
N ASP A 26 5.18 34.62 0.95
CA ASP A 26 4.39 33.67 1.77
C ASP A 26 2.91 33.60 1.38
N CYS A 27 2.53 34.11 0.20
CA CYS A 27 1.12 34.19 -0.20
C CYS A 27 0.46 32.81 -0.29
N LYS A 28 -0.81 32.76 0.14
CA LYS A 28 -1.66 31.57 0.01
C LYS A 28 -2.04 31.34 -1.45
N PRO A 29 -2.26 30.10 -1.90
CA PRO A 29 -2.66 29.80 -3.28
C PRO A 29 -3.96 30.52 -3.70
N ALA A 30 -4.86 30.77 -2.74
CA ALA A 30 -6.09 31.53 -2.98
C ALA A 30 -5.84 33.02 -3.25
N GLU A 31 -4.81 33.62 -2.64
CA GLU A 31 -4.41 35.02 -2.87
C GLU A 31 -3.67 35.16 -4.20
N LEU A 32 -2.79 34.21 -4.52
CA LEU A 32 -2.09 34.14 -5.80
C LEU A 32 -3.08 34.08 -6.99
N ARG A 33 -4.11 33.25 -6.90
CA ARG A 33 -5.18 33.15 -7.92
C ARG A 33 -5.95 34.46 -8.09
N LYS A 34 -6.27 35.14 -6.98
CA LYS A 34 -6.98 36.43 -7.01
C LYS A 34 -6.13 37.53 -7.64
N ALA A 35 -4.84 37.56 -7.31
CA ALA A 35 -3.89 38.52 -7.88
C ALA A 35 -3.70 38.30 -9.38
N PHE A 36 -3.50 37.05 -9.82
CA PHE A 36 -3.43 36.70 -11.23
C PHE A 36 -4.70 37.10 -12.00
N TYR A 37 -5.88 36.83 -11.44
CA TYR A 37 -7.15 37.19 -12.07
C TYR A 37 -7.29 38.72 -12.23
N LYS A 38 -6.90 39.49 -11.20
CA LYS A 38 -6.93 40.96 -11.23
C LYS A 38 -5.97 41.52 -12.29
N SER A 39 -4.73 41.04 -12.34
CA SER A 39 -3.72 41.48 -13.32
C SER A 39 -4.07 41.04 -14.74
N SER A 40 -4.62 39.84 -14.91
CA SER A 40 -5.10 39.32 -16.21
C SER A 40 -6.21 40.18 -16.80
N LEU A 41 -7.15 40.66 -15.97
CA LEU A 41 -8.25 41.53 -16.42
C LEU A 41 -7.77 42.93 -16.83
N LEU A 42 -6.70 43.43 -16.23
CA LEU A 42 -6.09 44.73 -16.57
C LEU A 42 -5.34 44.66 -17.91
N HIS A 43 -4.65 43.55 -18.16
CA HIS A 43 -3.81 43.34 -19.35
C HIS A 43 -4.48 42.47 -20.44
N HIS A 44 -5.80 42.26 -20.37
CA HIS A 44 -6.51 41.45 -21.34
C HIS A 44 -6.59 42.15 -22.71
N PRO A 45 -6.24 41.47 -23.82
CA PRO A 45 -6.18 42.10 -25.16
C PRO A 45 -7.54 42.58 -25.68
N ASP A 46 -8.65 42.04 -25.17
CA ASP A 46 -10.02 42.42 -25.54
C ASP A 46 -10.48 43.76 -24.93
N ARG A 47 -9.78 44.25 -23.90
CA ARG A 47 -10.14 45.48 -23.18
C ARG A 47 -9.23 46.66 -23.52
N GLN A 48 -8.36 46.49 -24.52
CA GLN A 48 -7.31 47.43 -24.88
C GLN A 48 -7.49 47.94 -26.31
N THR A 49 -7.02 49.16 -26.57
CA THR A 49 -7.08 49.77 -27.90
C THR A 49 -6.18 49.02 -28.88
N GLU A 50 -6.51 49.07 -30.18
CA GLU A 50 -5.80 48.30 -31.24
C GLU A 50 -4.28 48.57 -31.26
N GLU A 51 -3.84 49.79 -30.92
CA GLU A 51 -2.42 50.15 -30.82
C GLU A 51 -1.71 49.51 -29.61
N SER A 52 -2.44 49.23 -28.53
CA SER A 52 -1.90 48.66 -27.29
C SER A 52 -2.11 47.14 -27.18
N LYS A 53 -2.90 46.56 -28.09
CA LYS A 53 -3.28 45.15 -28.11
C LYS A 53 -2.08 44.20 -28.21
N ALA A 54 -1.07 44.55 -29.02
CA ALA A 54 0.16 43.77 -29.14
C ALA A 54 0.97 43.73 -27.83
N LYS A 55 1.03 44.85 -27.10
CA LYS A 55 1.69 44.94 -25.78
C LYS A 55 0.89 44.19 -24.72
N ALA A 56 -0.43 44.33 -24.71
CA ALA A 56 -1.33 43.63 -23.80
C ALA A 56 -1.22 42.09 -23.95
N THR A 57 -1.19 41.57 -25.18
CA THR A 57 -0.99 40.15 -25.44
C THR A 57 0.34 39.65 -24.87
N ARG A 58 1.43 40.42 -25.02
CA ARG A 58 2.74 40.06 -24.46
C ARG A 58 2.73 40.09 -22.93
N LEU A 59 2.15 41.12 -22.31
CA LEU A 59 2.00 41.21 -20.86
C LEU A 59 1.18 40.05 -20.30
N PHE A 60 0.09 39.67 -20.97
CA PHE A 60 -0.75 38.55 -20.60
C PHE A 60 -0.02 37.20 -20.69
N GLN A 61 0.78 37.00 -21.74
CA GLN A 61 1.62 35.82 -21.89
C GLN A 61 2.63 35.72 -20.75
N ILE A 62 3.31 36.82 -20.40
CA ILE A 62 4.26 36.86 -19.28
C ILE A 62 3.54 36.54 -17.97
N LEU A 63 2.41 37.18 -17.67
CA LEU A 63 1.62 36.93 -16.45
C LEU A 63 1.18 35.47 -16.33
N SER A 64 0.80 34.85 -17.45
CA SER A 64 0.39 33.43 -17.48
C SER A 64 1.56 32.50 -17.16
N LYS A 65 2.77 32.80 -17.66
CA LYS A 65 3.99 32.06 -17.32
C LYS A 65 4.37 32.21 -15.85
N VAL A 66 4.35 33.45 -15.33
CA VAL A 66 4.60 33.74 -13.91
C VAL A 66 3.64 32.96 -13.00
N TYR A 67 2.35 32.94 -13.32
CA TYR A 67 1.37 32.17 -12.57
C TYR A 67 1.60 30.66 -12.64
N THR A 68 2.03 30.13 -13.79
CA THR A 68 2.32 28.70 -13.95
C THR A 68 3.49 28.25 -13.06
N ILE A 69 4.50 29.09 -12.88
CA ILE A 69 5.63 28.83 -11.98
C ILE A 69 5.20 28.92 -10.50
N LEU A 70 4.47 29.98 -10.13
CA LEU A 70 4.11 30.22 -8.72
C LEU A 70 2.93 29.36 -8.22
N SER A 71 2.09 28.82 -9.11
CA SER A 71 0.93 28.00 -8.74
C SER A 71 1.26 26.54 -8.45
N ASP A 72 2.34 26.03 -9.03
CA ASP A 72 2.88 24.69 -8.78
C ASP A 72 3.84 24.74 -7.58
N ALA A 73 3.55 23.94 -6.55
CA ALA A 73 4.34 23.93 -5.32
C ALA A 73 5.81 23.55 -5.56
N ASP A 74 6.06 22.63 -6.50
CA ASP A 74 7.40 22.14 -6.79
C ASP A 74 8.21 23.21 -7.55
N LYS A 75 7.59 23.86 -8.55
CA LYS A 75 8.23 24.93 -9.33
C LYS A 75 8.46 26.19 -8.50
N ARG A 76 7.54 26.52 -7.58
CA ARG A 76 7.68 27.62 -6.63
C ARG A 76 8.87 27.38 -5.68
N CYS A 77 9.02 26.16 -5.18
CA CYS A 77 10.15 25.78 -4.34
C CYS A 77 11.49 25.97 -5.07
N VAL A 78 11.58 25.49 -6.31
CA VAL A 78 12.79 25.65 -7.14
C VAL A 78 13.08 27.13 -7.41
N TYR A 79 12.07 27.94 -7.72
CA TYR A 79 12.25 29.38 -7.89
C TYR A 79 12.72 30.07 -6.59
N ASP A 80 12.16 29.69 -5.45
CA ASP A 80 12.52 30.27 -4.15
C ASP A 80 13.95 29.93 -3.70
N GLU A 81 14.48 28.79 -4.13
CA GLU A 81 15.84 28.30 -3.82
C GLU A 81 16.89 28.81 -4.82
N THR A 82 16.57 28.82 -6.12
CA THR A 82 17.53 29.09 -7.19
C THR A 82 17.42 30.48 -7.80
N GLY A 83 16.26 31.14 -7.65
CA GLY A 83 15.96 32.42 -8.30
C GLY A 83 15.80 32.35 -9.83
N VAL A 84 15.79 31.14 -10.43
CA VAL A 84 15.70 30.94 -11.89
C VAL A 84 14.25 30.64 -12.30
N ALA A 85 13.79 31.26 -13.39
CA ALA A 85 12.38 31.21 -13.84
C ALA A 85 12.22 30.80 -15.32
N ASP A 86 13.16 30.03 -15.88
CA ASP A 86 13.10 29.63 -17.29
C ASP A 86 12.29 28.34 -17.50
N GLU A 87 11.32 28.37 -18.44
CA GLU A 87 10.54 27.20 -18.89
C GLU A 87 11.32 26.31 -19.87
N ASP A 88 12.35 26.85 -20.53
CA ASP A 88 13.07 26.19 -21.65
C ASP A 88 14.36 25.47 -21.23
N ASP A 89 14.80 25.59 -19.98
CA ASP A 89 15.82 24.70 -19.40
C ASP A 89 15.17 23.39 -18.95
N ALA A 90 14.60 22.68 -19.93
CA ALA A 90 14.14 21.29 -19.82
C ALA A 90 15.26 20.30 -19.40
N ILE A 91 16.49 20.80 -19.20
CA ILE A 91 17.64 20.05 -18.71
C ILE A 91 17.95 20.40 -17.23
N ALA A 92 17.69 21.62 -16.77
CA ALA A 92 17.92 22.02 -15.37
C ALA A 92 16.69 21.78 -14.47
N SER A 93 15.47 21.75 -15.05
CA SER A 93 14.27 21.22 -14.40
C SER A 93 14.18 19.69 -14.48
N ARG A 94 15.30 18.97 -14.62
CA ARG A 94 15.37 17.52 -14.37
C ARG A 94 15.42 17.26 -12.87
N THR A 95 14.34 17.63 -12.20
CA THR A 95 13.98 17.16 -10.88
C THR A 95 14.16 15.64 -10.85
N TYR A 96 14.62 15.08 -9.74
CA TYR A 96 14.77 13.64 -9.49
C TYR A 96 13.58 12.79 -10.02
N ASN A 97 12.38 13.39 -10.05
CA ASN A 97 11.14 12.82 -10.56
C ASN A 97 11.11 12.58 -12.09
N ASP A 98 11.78 13.39 -12.90
CA ASP A 98 11.80 13.24 -14.37
C ASP A 98 12.75 12.12 -14.81
N TRP A 99 13.90 12.00 -14.14
CA TRP A 99 14.77 10.83 -14.26
C TRP A 99 14.07 9.56 -13.77
N PHE A 100 13.35 9.63 -12.65
CA PHE A 100 12.56 8.52 -12.13
C PHE A 100 11.50 8.08 -13.15
N ASN A 101 10.75 9.01 -13.76
CA ASN A 101 9.75 8.71 -14.79
C ASN A 101 10.37 8.14 -16.07
N TYR A 102 11.54 8.65 -16.49
CA TYR A 102 12.31 8.11 -17.61
C TYR A 102 12.77 6.66 -17.34
N TRP A 103 13.32 6.38 -16.17
CA TRP A 103 13.69 5.02 -15.76
C TRP A 103 12.47 4.11 -15.59
N LYS A 104 11.35 4.64 -15.13
CA LYS A 104 10.09 3.89 -15.02
C LYS A 104 9.51 3.50 -16.39
N LEU A 105 9.84 4.25 -17.45
CA LEU A 105 9.42 3.98 -18.83
C LEU A 105 10.36 2.97 -19.51
N ILE A 106 11.66 3.01 -19.20
CA ILE A 106 12.66 2.10 -19.75
C ILE A 106 12.61 0.73 -19.06
N PHE A 107 12.46 0.71 -17.74
CA PHE A 107 12.39 -0.51 -16.97
C PHE A 107 10.93 -0.91 -16.73
N PRO A 108 10.53 -2.14 -17.12
CA PRO A 108 9.17 -2.61 -16.89
C PRO A 108 8.83 -2.55 -15.39
N HIS A 109 7.60 -2.13 -15.07
CA HIS A 109 7.16 -2.05 -13.68
C HIS A 109 7.20 -3.44 -13.04
N VAL A 110 8.04 -3.57 -12.01
CA VAL A 110 8.07 -4.77 -11.18
C VAL A 110 6.78 -4.79 -10.36
N THR A 111 5.87 -5.69 -10.76
CA THR A 111 4.64 -5.95 -10.02
C THR A 111 4.92 -6.86 -8.83
N THR A 112 4.09 -6.79 -7.79
CA THR A 112 4.20 -7.70 -6.64
C THR A 112 4.12 -9.16 -7.07
N LYS A 113 3.31 -9.47 -8.08
CA LYS A 113 3.21 -10.81 -8.67
C LYS A 113 4.55 -11.28 -9.26
N GLN A 114 5.26 -10.43 -9.97
CA GLN A 114 6.57 -10.79 -10.53
C GLN A 114 7.60 -11.07 -9.44
N ILE A 115 7.52 -10.38 -8.30
CA ILE A 115 8.38 -10.64 -7.13
C ILE A 115 8.04 -12.02 -6.56
N ASP A 116 6.75 -12.31 -6.36
CA ASP A 116 6.29 -13.60 -5.84
C ASP A 116 6.66 -14.75 -6.77
N ASP A 117 6.43 -14.57 -8.08
CA ASP A 117 6.79 -15.54 -9.13
C ASP A 117 8.30 -15.79 -9.14
N TYR A 118 9.12 -14.73 -9.02
CA TYR A 118 10.58 -14.85 -8.92
C TYR A 118 11.00 -15.60 -7.65
N CYS A 119 10.35 -15.35 -6.51
CA CYS A 119 10.65 -16.06 -5.27
C CYS A 119 10.39 -17.56 -5.38
N ILE A 120 9.31 -17.94 -6.06
CA ILE A 120 8.95 -19.34 -6.31
C ILE A 120 9.94 -19.98 -7.30
N GLN A 121 10.32 -19.25 -8.35
CA GLN A 121 11.24 -19.76 -9.37
C GLN A 121 12.66 -19.91 -8.84
N TYR A 122 13.14 -18.99 -8.00
CA TYR A 122 14.50 -19.02 -7.47
C TYR A 122 14.68 -20.16 -6.46
N LYS A 123 13.75 -20.31 -5.50
CA LYS A 123 13.84 -21.31 -4.44
C LYS A 123 13.78 -22.73 -5.02
N GLY A 124 14.86 -23.49 -4.87
CA GLY A 124 15.02 -24.85 -5.36
C GLY A 124 15.49 -24.95 -6.81
N SER A 125 15.84 -23.84 -7.46
CA SER A 125 16.41 -23.84 -8.81
C SER A 125 17.90 -24.16 -8.83
N ASP A 126 18.41 -24.55 -9.99
CA ASP A 126 19.85 -24.69 -10.23
C ASP A 126 20.60 -23.36 -10.03
N GLN A 127 19.92 -22.23 -10.21
CA GLN A 127 20.50 -20.92 -9.98
C GLN A 127 20.79 -20.70 -8.49
N GLU A 128 19.85 -21.05 -7.60
CA GLU A 128 20.08 -20.98 -6.15
C GLU A 128 21.25 -21.90 -5.74
N LEU A 129 21.37 -23.09 -6.32
CA LEU A 129 22.48 -24.01 -6.03
C LEU A 129 23.84 -23.42 -6.44
N ASN A 130 23.92 -22.79 -7.60
CA ASN A 130 25.15 -22.16 -8.09
C ASN A 130 25.52 -20.94 -7.24
N ASP A 131 24.56 -20.05 -6.98
CA ASP A 131 24.78 -18.88 -6.12
C ASP A 131 25.22 -19.30 -4.71
N LEU A 132 24.61 -20.35 -4.15
CA LEU A 132 24.97 -20.90 -2.85
C LEU A 132 26.39 -21.48 -2.84
N ALA A 133 26.80 -22.17 -3.91
CA ALA A 133 28.16 -22.66 -4.06
C ALA A 133 29.17 -21.51 -4.04
N ASP A 134 28.94 -20.47 -4.85
CA ASP A 134 29.81 -19.30 -4.94
C ASP A 134 29.90 -18.55 -3.59
N ILE A 135 28.76 -18.34 -2.92
CA ILE A 135 28.71 -17.69 -1.61
C ILE A 135 29.41 -18.54 -0.56
N TYR A 136 29.21 -19.85 -0.57
CA TYR A 136 29.82 -20.75 0.40
C TYR A 136 31.35 -20.78 0.24
N GLU A 137 31.87 -20.73 -0.99
CA GLU A 137 33.32 -20.59 -1.25
C GLU A 137 33.86 -19.25 -0.77
N ARG A 138 33.18 -18.15 -1.10
CA ARG A 138 33.58 -16.80 -0.66
C ARG A 138 33.59 -16.67 0.86
N CYS A 139 32.60 -17.24 1.54
CA CYS A 139 32.44 -17.17 2.98
C CYS A 139 33.18 -18.28 3.74
N LYS A 140 33.84 -19.22 3.04
CA LYS A 140 34.53 -20.37 3.63
C LYS A 140 33.66 -21.13 4.63
N GLY A 141 32.37 -21.30 4.32
CA GLY A 141 31.41 -22.04 5.14
C GLY A 141 30.86 -21.35 6.41
N ASP A 142 31.01 -20.03 6.58
CA ASP A 142 30.34 -19.32 7.69
C ASP A 142 28.84 -19.11 7.40
N MET A 143 28.00 -19.83 8.15
CA MET A 143 26.54 -19.78 8.00
C MET A 143 25.91 -18.43 8.35
N ASP A 144 26.51 -17.64 9.25
CA ASP A 144 25.98 -16.31 9.58
C ASP A 144 26.06 -15.41 8.34
N VAL A 145 27.17 -15.47 7.59
CA VAL A 145 27.40 -14.64 6.39
C VAL A 145 26.64 -15.17 5.18
N ILE A 146 26.53 -16.50 5.05
CA ILE A 146 25.75 -17.13 3.97
C ILE A 146 24.29 -16.70 4.04
N LEU A 147 23.66 -16.74 5.23
CA LEU A 147 22.27 -16.31 5.43
C LEU A 147 22.05 -14.80 5.32
N GLU A 148 23.09 -13.98 5.40
CA GLU A 148 22.99 -12.54 5.16
C GLU A 148 23.16 -12.19 3.68
N THR A 149 23.94 -12.99 2.95
CA THR A 149 24.31 -12.72 1.56
C THR A 149 23.37 -13.39 0.56
N LEU A 150 22.83 -14.58 0.88
CA LEU A 150 22.00 -15.34 -0.04
C LEU A 150 20.66 -14.63 -0.26
N ILE A 151 20.32 -14.43 -1.53
CA ILE A 151 19.08 -13.79 -1.94
C ILE A 151 17.89 -14.63 -1.45
N LEU A 152 16.86 -13.95 -0.92
CA LEU A 152 15.65 -14.58 -0.38
C LEU A 152 15.90 -15.61 0.73
N SER A 153 17.02 -15.46 1.44
CA SER A 153 17.29 -16.24 2.64
C SER A 153 16.72 -15.55 3.88
N SER A 154 16.05 -16.34 4.71
CA SER A 154 15.62 -15.97 6.05
C SER A 154 16.29 -16.91 7.05
N TYR A 155 16.41 -16.48 8.30
CA TYR A 155 16.86 -17.36 9.38
C TYR A 155 15.98 -18.61 9.55
N SER A 156 14.71 -18.59 9.11
CA SER A 156 13.85 -19.77 9.11
C SER A 156 14.22 -20.79 8.02
N ASP A 157 14.91 -20.39 6.95
CA ASP A 157 15.29 -21.26 5.82
C ASP A 157 16.60 -22.04 6.07
N GLU A 158 17.21 -21.90 7.26
CA GLU A 158 18.53 -22.47 7.59
C GLU A 158 18.60 -23.99 7.35
N GLU A 159 17.60 -24.74 7.82
CA GLU A 159 17.59 -26.21 7.68
C GLU A 159 17.58 -26.65 6.21
N ARG A 160 16.87 -25.91 5.36
CA ARG A 160 16.79 -26.16 3.93
C ARG A 160 18.14 -25.87 3.28
N ILE A 161 18.72 -24.71 3.57
CA ILE A 161 20.01 -24.27 3.00
C ILE A 161 21.13 -25.25 3.40
N ARG A 162 21.15 -25.72 4.65
CA ARG A 162 22.10 -26.76 5.09
C ARG A 162 21.99 -28.04 4.26
N LYS A 163 20.76 -28.52 4.02
CA LYS A 163 20.55 -29.72 3.18
C LYS A 163 21.08 -29.51 1.76
N LEU A 164 20.96 -28.30 1.21
CA LEU A 164 21.52 -27.97 -0.11
C LEU A 164 23.06 -27.97 -0.08
N ILE A 165 23.67 -27.35 0.93
CA ILE A 165 25.13 -27.35 1.11
C ILE A 165 25.65 -28.79 1.26
N ASP A 166 25.01 -29.60 2.09
CA ASP A 166 25.38 -31.01 2.29
C ASP A 166 25.26 -31.80 0.97
N GLY A 167 24.26 -31.49 0.14
CA GLY A 167 24.12 -32.01 -1.22
C GLY A 167 25.29 -31.60 -2.13
N LEU A 168 25.65 -30.32 -2.13
CA LEU A 168 26.77 -29.79 -2.93
C LEU A 168 28.13 -30.39 -2.52
N ILE A 169 28.35 -30.59 -1.22
CA ILE A 169 29.55 -31.25 -0.69
C ILE A 169 29.56 -32.72 -1.12
N LYS A 170 28.42 -33.42 -1.07
CA LYS A 170 28.29 -34.82 -1.49
C LYS A 170 28.52 -35.00 -2.99
N GLU A 171 28.03 -34.07 -3.81
CA GLU A 171 28.30 -34.02 -5.26
C GLU A 171 29.75 -33.65 -5.57
N GLY A 172 30.52 -33.15 -4.60
CA GLY A 172 31.90 -32.72 -4.78
C GLY A 172 32.04 -31.40 -5.53
N ARG A 173 30.96 -30.61 -5.65
CA ARG A 173 31.02 -29.28 -6.27
C ARG A 173 31.75 -28.28 -5.40
N VAL A 174 31.66 -28.42 -4.07
CA VAL A 174 32.28 -27.52 -3.11
C VAL A 174 32.96 -28.29 -1.98
N GLN A 175 34.08 -27.75 -1.49
CA GLN A 175 34.87 -28.38 -0.42
C GLN A 175 34.22 -28.17 0.95
N SER A 176 34.37 -29.15 1.84
CA SER A 176 33.92 -28.97 3.23
C SER A 176 34.89 -28.08 4.01
N TYR A 177 34.40 -26.98 4.58
CA TYR A 177 35.20 -26.08 5.42
C TYR A 177 34.99 -26.37 6.90
N GLU A 178 36.04 -26.12 7.71
CA GLU A 178 35.97 -26.33 9.16
C GLU A 178 34.92 -25.44 9.84
N ASN A 179 34.72 -24.23 9.33
CA ASN A 179 33.73 -23.29 9.87
C ASN A 179 32.29 -23.83 9.76
N TYR A 180 32.00 -24.61 8.72
CA TYR A 180 30.69 -25.22 8.49
C TYR A 180 30.51 -26.49 9.32
N THR A 181 31.52 -27.37 9.31
CA THR A 181 31.44 -28.69 9.98
C THR A 181 31.56 -28.60 11.51
N LYS A 182 32.42 -27.72 12.02
CA LYS A 182 32.67 -27.52 13.46
C LYS A 182 32.05 -26.21 13.94
N GLU A 183 30.84 -25.92 13.50
CA GLU A 183 30.19 -24.68 13.88
C GLU A 183 29.93 -24.61 15.40
N ASN A 184 30.11 -23.43 15.99
CA ASN A 184 29.79 -23.20 17.40
C ASN A 184 28.27 -23.35 17.63
N PRO A 185 27.82 -24.27 18.52
CA PRO A 185 26.39 -24.49 18.77
C PRO A 185 25.67 -23.24 19.29
N GLN A 186 26.37 -22.31 19.93
CA GLN A 186 25.79 -21.04 20.38
C GLN A 186 25.40 -20.12 19.21
N LYS A 187 26.17 -20.12 18.10
CA LYS A 187 25.84 -19.34 16.90
C LYS A 187 24.57 -19.89 16.25
N ALA A 188 24.50 -21.21 16.06
CA ALA A 188 23.30 -21.89 15.56
C ALA A 188 22.07 -21.63 16.46
N ALA A 189 22.21 -21.77 17.79
CA ALA A 189 21.12 -21.48 18.72
C ALA A 189 20.66 -20.01 18.69
N ARG A 190 21.58 -19.07 18.46
CA ARG A 190 21.25 -17.65 18.29
C ARG A 190 20.46 -17.41 17.02
N ARG A 191 20.81 -18.07 15.91
CA ARG A 191 20.06 -17.99 14.64
C ARG A 191 18.66 -18.58 14.76
N ALA A 192 18.51 -19.75 15.39
CA ALA A 192 17.21 -20.32 15.70
C ALA A 192 16.32 -19.39 16.57
N LYS A 193 16.91 -18.72 17.58
CA LYS A 193 16.20 -17.70 18.37
C LYS A 193 15.80 -16.47 17.56
N ARG A 194 16.62 -16.04 16.59
CA ARG A 194 16.29 -14.94 15.68
C ARG A 194 15.13 -15.32 14.76
N ALA A 195 15.17 -16.52 14.16
CA ALA A 195 14.07 -17.05 13.35
C ALA A 195 12.73 -17.05 14.12
N LEU A 196 12.71 -17.63 15.33
CA LEU A 196 11.53 -17.64 16.20
C LEU A 196 11.03 -16.21 16.55
N LYS A 197 11.95 -15.27 16.76
CA LYS A 197 11.60 -13.87 17.05
C LYS A 197 10.97 -13.20 15.84
N GLU A 198 11.55 -13.39 14.65
CA GLU A 198 11.03 -12.85 13.38
C GLU A 198 9.64 -13.42 13.06
N GLU A 199 9.45 -14.74 13.19
CA GLU A 199 8.14 -15.38 13.02
C GLU A 199 7.09 -14.81 13.97
N ARG A 200 7.47 -14.58 15.23
CA ARG A 200 6.58 -13.98 16.23
C ARG A 200 6.21 -12.54 15.84
N LEU A 201 7.18 -11.74 15.41
CA LEU A 201 6.95 -10.36 14.97
C LEU A 201 6.05 -10.32 13.73
N PHE A 202 6.30 -11.18 12.75
CA PHE A 202 5.47 -11.30 11.56
C PHE A 202 4.02 -11.67 11.90
N LYS A 203 3.82 -12.67 12.78
CA LYS A 203 2.47 -13.02 13.27
C LYS A 203 1.77 -11.85 13.96
N MET A 204 2.50 -11.10 14.79
CA MET A 204 1.95 -9.90 15.45
C MET A 204 1.57 -8.81 14.44
N GLU A 205 2.38 -8.60 13.41
CA GLU A 205 2.11 -7.60 12.37
C GLU A 205 0.92 -7.99 11.50
N GLN A 206 0.81 -9.28 11.12
CA GLN A 206 -0.36 -9.80 10.42
C GLN A 206 -1.64 -9.61 11.25
N ARG A 207 -1.59 -9.90 12.56
CA ARG A 207 -2.70 -9.63 13.49
C ARG A 207 -3.07 -8.14 13.53
N LYS A 208 -2.10 -7.23 13.52
CA LYS A 208 -2.36 -5.77 13.48
C LYS A 208 -3.03 -5.35 12.15
N LYS A 209 -2.56 -5.87 11.01
CA LYS A 209 -3.16 -5.59 9.69
C LYS A 209 -4.59 -6.10 9.61
N ILE A 210 -4.87 -7.30 10.12
CA ILE A 210 -6.22 -7.89 10.23
C ILE A 210 -7.15 -6.99 11.07
N LYS A 211 -6.68 -6.53 12.24
CA LYS A 211 -7.44 -5.60 13.12
C LYS A 211 -7.69 -4.23 12.46
N HIS A 212 -6.72 -3.70 11.71
CA HIS A 212 -6.87 -2.42 11.01
C HIS A 212 -7.83 -2.52 9.81
N ASN A 213 -7.87 -3.67 9.13
CA ASN A 213 -8.71 -3.90 7.95
C ASN A 213 -10.11 -4.46 8.29
N GLY A 214 -10.49 -4.51 9.57
CA GLY A 214 -11.84 -4.90 10.01
C GLY A 214 -12.18 -6.39 9.86
N GLN A 215 -11.21 -7.26 9.57
CA GLN A 215 -11.41 -8.71 9.59
C GLN A 215 -11.07 -9.27 10.98
N VAL A 216 -11.86 -10.24 11.45
CA VAL A 216 -11.73 -10.82 12.80
C VAL A 216 -10.80 -12.02 12.76
N ASP A 217 -9.79 -12.03 13.63
CA ASP A 217 -8.85 -13.13 13.84
C ASP A 217 -9.60 -14.40 14.33
N PRO A 218 -9.53 -15.55 13.64
CA PRO A 218 -10.21 -16.79 14.04
C PRO A 218 -9.79 -17.34 15.42
N GLY A 219 -8.72 -16.83 16.03
CA GLY A 219 -8.15 -17.36 17.27
C GLY A 219 -8.18 -16.46 18.51
N ASP A 220 -8.78 -15.27 18.47
CA ASP A 220 -8.89 -14.38 19.65
C ASP A 220 -10.17 -14.70 20.46
N GLU A 221 -10.10 -14.74 21.80
CA GLU A 221 -11.27 -14.97 22.72
C GLU A 221 -12.45 -14.00 22.49
N ALA A 222 -12.24 -12.88 21.80
CA ALA A 222 -13.30 -12.00 21.33
C ALA A 222 -14.22 -12.67 20.29
N SER A 223 -13.70 -13.61 19.50
CA SER A 223 -14.44 -14.52 18.62
C SER A 223 -15.32 -15.49 19.42
N SER A 224 -14.86 -15.93 20.61
CA SER A 224 -15.68 -16.72 21.53
C SER A 224 -16.88 -15.93 22.07
N LEU A 225 -16.69 -14.65 22.38
CA LEU A 225 -17.80 -13.79 22.83
C LEU A 225 -18.79 -13.47 21.70
N THR A 226 -18.29 -13.17 20.50
CA THR A 226 -19.17 -12.88 19.34
C THR A 226 -19.89 -14.13 18.85
N SER A 227 -19.24 -15.28 18.83
CA SER A 227 -19.90 -16.57 18.54
C SER A 227 -20.94 -16.92 19.61
N ALA A 228 -20.68 -16.63 20.90
CA ALA A 228 -21.68 -16.78 21.96
C ALA A 228 -22.90 -15.85 21.78
N ILE A 229 -22.69 -14.59 21.35
CA ILE A 229 -23.79 -13.65 21.06
C ILE A 229 -24.64 -14.13 19.87
N LEU A 230 -24.00 -14.63 18.80
CA LEU A 230 -24.68 -15.19 17.64
C LEU A 230 -25.47 -16.46 18.01
N ALA A 231 -24.87 -17.39 18.75
CA ALA A 231 -25.54 -18.60 19.23
C ALA A 231 -26.76 -18.26 20.11
N ASN A 232 -26.64 -17.28 21.01
CA ASN A 232 -27.75 -16.80 21.83
C ASN A 232 -28.85 -16.10 21.02
N ARG A 233 -28.50 -15.48 19.88
CA ARG A 233 -29.48 -14.86 18.96
C ARG A 233 -30.23 -15.94 18.17
N GLU A 234 -29.53 -16.97 17.69
CA GLU A 234 -30.14 -18.12 17.03
C GLU A 234 -31.05 -18.92 17.96
N GLN A 235 -30.65 -19.15 19.21
CA GLN A 235 -31.52 -19.83 20.19
C GLN A 235 -32.81 -19.06 20.45
N ARG A 236 -32.74 -17.72 20.50
CA ARG A 236 -33.93 -16.85 20.59
C ARG A 236 -34.82 -16.96 19.36
N LEU A 237 -34.24 -16.95 18.15
CA LEU A 237 -34.99 -17.12 16.90
C LEU A 237 -35.67 -18.49 16.83
N LYS A 238 -34.94 -19.57 17.13
CA LYS A 238 -35.50 -20.93 17.19
C LYS A 238 -36.62 -21.04 18.23
N SER A 239 -36.48 -20.36 19.37
CA SER A 239 -37.54 -20.30 20.38
C SER A 239 -38.78 -19.56 19.88
N THR A 240 -38.62 -18.48 19.11
CA THR A 240 -39.74 -17.76 18.48
C THR A 240 -40.38 -18.54 17.33
N GLU A 241 -39.59 -19.24 16.51
CA GLU A 241 -40.10 -20.12 15.45
C GLU A 241 -40.93 -21.26 16.04
N ASN A 242 -40.44 -21.92 17.10
CA ASN A 242 -41.21 -22.94 17.82
C ASN A 242 -42.51 -22.40 18.44
N LEU A 243 -42.54 -21.11 18.80
CA LEU A 243 -43.76 -20.44 19.31
C LEU A 243 -44.74 -20.18 18.15
N LEU A 244 -44.24 -19.69 17.02
CA LEU A 244 -45.01 -19.48 15.81
C LEU A 244 -45.58 -20.80 15.26
N ASP A 245 -44.80 -21.88 15.25
CA ASP A 245 -45.26 -23.20 14.84
C ASP A 245 -46.36 -23.76 15.75
N ARG A 246 -46.26 -23.55 17.07
CA ARG A 246 -47.35 -23.88 18.00
C ARG A 246 -48.60 -23.05 17.76
N LEU A 247 -48.45 -21.79 17.35
CA LEU A 247 -49.56 -20.90 17.02
C LEU A 247 -50.19 -21.32 15.68
N THR A 248 -49.39 -21.59 14.65
CA THR A 248 -49.90 -22.08 13.36
C THR A 248 -50.62 -23.41 13.52
N GLU A 249 -50.11 -24.35 14.33
CA GLU A 249 -50.84 -25.59 14.65
C GLU A 249 -52.16 -25.37 15.40
N LYS A 250 -52.26 -24.31 16.21
CA LYS A 250 -53.47 -24.00 16.98
C LYS A 250 -54.53 -23.30 16.13
N TYR A 251 -54.11 -22.44 15.20
CA TYR A 251 -55.00 -21.58 14.41
C TYR A 251 -55.22 -22.04 12.96
N CYS A 252 -54.31 -22.82 12.37
CA CYS A 252 -54.42 -23.33 10.99
C CYS A 252 -55.00 -24.75 10.89
N LYS A 253 -55.46 -25.37 11.99
CA LYS A 253 -56.24 -26.60 11.89
C LYS A 253 -57.62 -26.27 11.28
N PRO A 254 -57.99 -26.83 10.11
CA PRO A 254 -59.30 -26.59 9.53
C PRO A 254 -60.36 -27.09 10.51
N THR A 255 -61.38 -26.26 10.74
CA THR A 255 -62.52 -26.56 11.61
C THR A 255 -63.09 -27.93 11.26
N ARG A 256 -62.88 -28.93 12.12
CA ARG A 256 -63.51 -30.24 11.96
C ARG A 256 -65.03 -30.06 11.98
N ALA A 257 -65.66 -30.27 10.82
CA ALA A 257 -67.09 -30.32 10.67
C ALA A 257 -67.71 -31.32 11.67
N ARG A 258 -68.83 -30.91 12.29
CA ARG A 258 -69.66 -31.74 13.16
C ARG A 258 -70.15 -32.97 12.37
N GLY A 259 -69.50 -34.11 12.57
CA GLY A 259 -70.01 -35.43 12.17
C GLY A 259 -70.60 -36.14 13.39
N GLY A 260 -71.92 -36.21 13.46
CA GLY A 260 -72.62 -36.98 14.49
C GLY A 260 -72.39 -38.47 14.34
N LYS A 261 -72.16 -39.17 15.46
CA LYS A 261 -72.48 -40.59 15.59
C LYS A 261 -72.83 -40.91 17.05
N ASN A 262 -74.02 -41.50 17.18
CA ASN A 262 -74.70 -41.93 18.39
C ASN A 262 -73.80 -42.71 19.37
N GLY A 263 -73.75 -42.25 20.62
CA GLY A 263 -73.31 -43.03 21.78
C GLY A 263 -74.52 -43.41 22.64
N GLY A 264 -75.12 -44.56 22.36
CA GLY A 264 -76.19 -45.13 23.17
C GLY A 264 -75.65 -45.79 24.44
N ARG A 265 -76.17 -45.31 25.57
CA ARG A 265 -76.55 -46.01 26.82
C ARG A 265 -75.56 -46.94 27.55
N THR A 266 -75.42 -46.60 28.85
CA THR A 266 -75.36 -47.47 30.06
C THR A 266 -74.09 -48.32 30.23
N GLY A 267 -73.42 -48.40 31.37
CA GLY A 267 -73.64 -47.89 32.71
C GLY A 267 -72.81 -48.71 33.71
N LYS A 268 -72.44 -48.07 34.83
CA LYS A 268 -72.11 -48.66 36.16
C LYS A 268 -70.86 -49.54 36.36
N LYS A 269 -70.10 -49.06 37.38
CA LYS A 269 -69.51 -49.80 38.53
C LYS A 269 -68.23 -50.59 38.27
N SER A 270 -67.11 -50.11 38.83
CA SER A 270 -66.58 -50.45 40.17
C SER A 270 -65.98 -51.86 40.22
N ALA A 271 -64.67 -51.96 40.44
CA ALA A 271 -64.08 -52.34 41.72
C ALA A 271 -62.72 -53.03 41.53
N LYS A 272 -61.79 -52.64 42.40
CA LYS A 272 -60.55 -53.32 42.83
C LYS A 272 -59.36 -53.36 41.87
#